data_AF-A0A5C8VG51-F1
#
_entry.id   AF-A0A5C8VG51-F1
#
_cell.length_a   1.000
_cell.length_b   1.000
_cell.length_c   1.000
_cell.angle_alpha   90.00
_cell.angle_beta   90.00
_cell.angle_gamma   90.00
#
_symmetry.space_group_name_H-M   'P 1'
#
loop_
_entity.id
_entity.type
_entity.pdbx_description
1 polymer ?
#
loop_
_entity_poly.entity_id
_entity_poly.type
_entity_poly.pdbx_seq_one_letter_code
_entity_poly.pdbx_strand_id
1 'polypeptide(L)' 'MPPITPAVAARRLDALRACAANPQGLRGGAYPSVMPVLEAQGLVTRRNGGRNGRAAYWFLTEAGREIVREIGVDAAREGK' A
#
# COMPACT_ATOMS: atom_id res chain seq x y z
N MET A 1 2.30 -20.37 6.20
CA MET A 1 1.73 -19.02 6.00
C MET A 1 0.63 -18.82 7.04
N PRO A 2 0.67 -17.78 7.89
CA PRO A 2 -0.45 -17.47 8.79
C PRO A 2 -1.68 -17.07 7.95
N PRO A 3 -2.90 -17.40 8.41
CA PRO A 3 -4.13 -16.99 7.71
C PRO A 3 -4.20 -15.47 7.69
N ILE A 4 -4.38 -14.90 6.50
CA ILE A 4 -4.65 -13.47 6.34
C ILE A 4 -6.05 -13.26 6.91
N THR A 5 -6.14 -12.77 8.15
CA THR A 5 -7.45 -12.44 8.72
C THR A 5 -8.07 -11.31 7.89
N PRO A 6 -9.40 -11.29 7.71
CA PRO A 6 -10.07 -10.28 6.88
C PRO A 6 -9.77 -8.84 7.32
N ALA A 7 -9.53 -8.61 8.62
CA ALA A 7 -9.10 -7.32 9.15
C ALA A 7 -7.69 -6.89 8.66
N VAL A 8 -6.77 -7.83 8.48
CA VAL A 8 -5.43 -7.57 7.93
C VAL A 8 -5.51 -7.30 6.43
N ALA A 9 -6.40 -7.98 5.70
CA ALA A 9 -6.67 -7.70 4.30
C ALA A 9 -7.23 -6.27 4.10
N ALA A 10 -8.20 -5.85 4.93
CA ALA A 10 -8.77 -4.51 4.86
C ALA A 10 -7.73 -3.40 5.09
N ARG A 11 -6.84 -3.54 6.09
CA ARG A 11 -5.78 -2.55 6.34
C ARG A 11 -4.72 -2.50 5.23
N ARG A 12 -4.41 -3.63 4.60
CA ARG A 12 -3.53 -3.69 3.42
C ARG A 12 -4.11 -2.93 2.24
N LEU A 13 -5.40 -3.15 1.97
CA LEU A 13 -6.10 -2.45 0.91
C LEU A 13 -6.17 -0.95 1.17
N ASP A 14 -6.43 -0.53 2.42
CA ASP A 14 -6.46 0.87 2.80
C ASP A 14 -5.10 1.56 2.59
N ALA A 15 -4.01 0.89 3.00
CA ALA A 15 -2.65 1.38 2.76
C ALA A 15 -2.34 1.53 1.27
N LEU A 16 -2.74 0.57 0.43
CA LEU A 16 -2.55 0.63 -1.02
C LEU A 16 -3.37 1.76 -1.66
N ARG A 17 -4.62 1.96 -1.22
CA ARG A 17 -5.48 3.08 -1.65
C ARG A 17 -4.88 4.43 -1.24
N ALA A 18 -4.38 4.55 -0.02
CA ALA A 18 -3.71 5.75 0.45
C ALA A 18 -2.45 6.07 -0.37
N CYS A 19 -1.67 5.04 -0.76
CA CYS A 19 -0.56 5.18 -1.70
C CYS A 19 -1.02 5.64 -3.09
N ALA A 20 -2.13 5.08 -3.61
CA ALA A 20 -2.67 5.46 -4.91
C ALA A 20 -3.16 6.92 -4.93
N ALA A 21 -3.76 7.40 -3.84
CA ALA A 21 -4.21 8.77 -3.68
C ALA A 21 -3.06 9.78 -3.49
N ASN A 22 -1.85 9.32 -3.16
CA ASN A 22 -0.68 10.17 -2.89
C ASN A 22 0.46 9.87 -3.87
N PRO A 23 0.43 10.42 -5.11
CA PRO A 23 1.46 10.17 -6.12
C PRO A 23 2.86 10.66 -5.71
N GLN A 24 2.93 11.63 -4.79
CA GLN A 24 4.16 12.15 -4.18
C GLN A 24 4.81 11.21 -3.15
N GLY A 25 4.16 10.08 -2.85
CA GLY A 25 4.61 9.10 -1.87
C GLY A 25 4.09 9.38 -0.45
N LEU A 26 3.69 8.32 0.25
CA LEU A 26 3.29 8.39 1.65
C LEU A 26 4.51 8.51 2.56
N ARG A 27 4.36 9.12 3.74
CA ARG A 27 5.44 9.19 4.74
C ARG A 27 5.84 7.79 5.20
N GLY A 28 7.13 7.60 5.50
CA GLY A 28 7.68 6.34 5.98
C GLY A 28 7.01 5.78 7.23
N GLY A 29 6.44 6.64 8.07
CA GLY A 29 5.68 6.25 9.27
C GLY A 29 4.21 5.89 9.02
N ALA A 30 3.70 6.01 7.80
CA ALA A 30 2.33 5.63 7.47
C ALA A 30 2.21 4.09 7.43
N TYR A 31 1.15 3.55 8.03
CA TYR A 31 0.85 2.11 8.08
C TYR A 31 2.07 1.22 8.45
N PRO A 32 2.74 1.48 9.59
CA PRO A 32 4.06 0.93 9.91
C PRO A 32 4.10 -0.60 10.00
N SER A 33 2.98 -1.24 10.38
CA SER A 33 2.88 -2.70 10.46
C SER A 33 2.61 -3.37 9.12
N VAL A 34 2.16 -2.61 8.12
CA VAL A 34 1.63 -3.16 6.85
C VAL A 34 2.58 -2.87 5.69
N MET A 35 3.19 -1.69 5.66
CA MET A 35 4.12 -1.30 4.59
C MET A 35 5.29 -2.26 4.40
N PRO A 36 5.97 -2.79 5.45
CA PRO A 36 7.05 -3.77 5.26
C PRO A 36 6.57 -5.06 4.59
N VAL A 37 5.33 -5.48 4.86
CA VAL A 37 4.75 -6.66 4.24
C VAL A 37 4.41 -6.40 2.77
N LEU A 38 3.85 -5.22 2.47
CA LEU A 38 3.55 -4.83 1.09
C LEU A 38 4.84 -4.64 0.26
N GLU A 39 5.91 -4.16 0.88
CA GLU A 39 7.23 -4.04 0.27
C GLU A 39 7.83 -5.41 -0.03
N ALA A 40 7.77 -6.35 0.92
CA ALA A 40 8.20 -7.74 0.72
C ALA A 40 7.40 -8.45 -0.39
N GLN A 41 6.16 -8.01 -0.65
CA GLN A 41 5.32 -8.49 -1.75
C GLN A 41 5.55 -7.73 -3.07
N GLY A 42 6.41 -6.72 -3.11
CA GLY A 42 6.67 -5.90 -4.30
C GLY A 42 5.53 -4.95 -4.69
N LEU A 43 4.53 -4.74 -3.82
CA LEU A 43 3.36 -3.89 -4.09
C LEU A 43 3.63 -2.40 -3.79
N VAL A 44 4.57 -2.13 -2.89
CA VAL A 44 5.07 -0.78 -2.62
C VAL A 44 6.60 -0.80 -2.62
N THR A 45 7.20 0.36 -2.81
CA THR A 45 8.65 0.54 -2.70
C THR A 45 8.97 1.69 -1.76
N ARG A 46 9.95 1.50 -0.88
CA ARG A 46 10.49 2.57 -0.06
C ARG A 46 11.54 3.34 -0.85
N ARG A 47 11.40 4.66 -0.94
CA ARG A 47 12.48 5.55 -1.39
C ARG A 47 12.84 6.50 -0.27
N ASN A 48 14.14 6.57 0.01
CA ASN A 48 14.67 7.58 0.93
C ASN A 48 14.87 8.88 0.13
N GLY A 49 14.38 9.99 0.66
CA GLY A 49 14.39 11.30 0.04
C GLY A 49 14.37 12.44 1.08
N GLY A 50 14.26 13.67 0.58
CA GLY A 50 14.29 14.88 1.40
C GLY A 50 15.69 15.48 1.58
N ARG A 51 15.73 16.74 2.04
CA ARG A 51 16.91 17.62 2.04
C ARG A 51 18.16 17.05 2.72
N ASN A 52 17.99 16.07 3.62
CA ASN A 52 19.07 15.42 4.37
C ASN A 52 19.02 13.88 4.28
N GLY A 53 18.26 13.29 3.35
CA GLY A 53 18.13 11.83 3.21
C GLY A 53 17.43 11.11 4.38
N ARG A 54 16.87 11.85 5.35
CA ARG A 54 16.24 11.31 6.57
C ARG A 54 14.76 10.96 6.40
N ALA A 55 14.12 11.38 5.32
CA ALA A 55 12.71 11.06 5.09
C ALA A 55 12.61 9.81 4.20
N ALA A 56 11.92 8.79 4.68
CA ALA A 56 11.49 7.69 3.84
C ALA A 56 10.08 8.00 3.31
N TYR A 57 9.82 7.61 2.07
CA TYR A 57 8.51 7.67 1.48
C TYR A 57 8.16 6.35 0.81
N TRP A 58 6.89 5.96 0.91
CA TRP A 58 6.33 4.78 0.29
C TRP A 58 5.67 5.15 -1.03
N PHE A 59 6.04 4.45 -2.09
CA PHE A 59 5.48 4.64 -3.43
C PHE A 59 4.78 3.36 -3.88
N LEU A 60 3.64 3.52 -4.55
CA LEU A 60 2.94 2.40 -5.16
C LEU A 60 3.68 1.90 -6.40
N THR A 61 3.93 0.61 -6.48
CA THR A 61 4.49 -0.02 -7.69
C THR A 61 3.38 -0.30 -8.71
N GLU A 62 3.75 -0.76 -9.90
CA GLU A 62 2.79 -1.21 -10.91
C GLU A 62 1.95 -2.38 -10.42
N ALA A 63 2.59 -3.40 -9.82
CA ALA A 63 1.89 -4.53 -9.20
C ALA A 63 0.92 -4.08 -8.07
N GLY A 64 1.31 -3.09 -7.27
CA GLY A 64 0.42 -2.50 -6.27
C GLY A 64 -0.81 -1.82 -6.88
N ARG A 65 -0.66 -1.16 -8.04
CA ARG A 65 -1.79 -0.55 -8.77
C ARG A 65 -2.72 -1.61 -9.35
N GLU A 66 -2.18 -2.71 -9.87
CA GLU A 66 -3.00 -3.82 -10.38
C GLU A 66 -3.88 -4.42 -9.27
N ILE A 67 -3.32 -4.68 -8.08
CA ILE A 67 -4.09 -5.16 -6.93
C ILE A 67 -5.19 -4.16 -6.53
N VAL A 68 -4.90 -2.86 -6.48
CA VAL A 68 -5.91 -1.83 -6.18
C VAL A 68 -7.00 -1.80 -7.25
N ARG A 69 -6.64 -2.04 -8.52
CA ARG A 69 -7.58 -2.06 -9.64
C ARG A 69 -8.45 -3.32 -9.60
N GLU A 70 -7.88 -4.48 -9.34
CA GLU A 70 -8.60 -5.76 -9.22
C GLU A 70 -9.58 -5.71 -8.05
N ILE A 71 -9.09 -5.38 -6.85
CA ILE A 71 -9.94 -5.30 -5.65
C ILE A 71 -10.89 -4.10 -5.69
N GLY A 72 -10.49 -2.99 -6.32
CA GLY A 72 -11.35 -1.83 -6.55
C GLY A 72 -12.54 -2.13 -7.46
N VAL A 73 -12.40 -3.08 -8.39
CA VAL A 73 -13.49 -3.57 -9.24
C VAL A 73 -14.40 -4.54 -8.47
N ASP A 74 -13.85 -5.40 -7.61
CA ASP A 74 -14.67 -6.32 -6.80
C ASP A 74 -15.48 -5.61 -5.69
N ALA A 75 -14.89 -4.62 -5.00
CA ALA A 75 -15.62 -3.83 -4.00
C ALA A 75 -16.77 -2.99 -4.61
N ALA A 76 -16.71 -2.67 -5.90
CA ALA A 76 -17.81 -2.02 -6.61
C ALA A 76 -18.92 -3.00 -7.06
N ARG A 77 -18.64 -4.31 -7.07
CA ARG A 77 -19.62 -5.37 -7.40
C ARG A 77 -20.31 -5.95 -6.17
N GLU A 78 -19.69 -5.86 -4.99
CA GLU A 78 -20.28 -6.27 -3.70
C GLU A 78 -21.23 -5.22 -3.08
N GLY A 79 -21.69 -4.26 -3.89
CA GLY A 79 -22.69 -3.26 -3.52
C GLY A 79 -23.87 -3.30 -4.47
N LYS A 80 -24.65 -4.37 -4.42
CA LYS A 80 -25.97 -4.45 -5.07
C LYS A 80 -27.02 -4.93 -4.08
#